data_AF-A0A3M2E9G0-F1
#
_entry.id   AF-A0A3M2E9G0-F1
#
_cell.length_a   1.000
_cell.length_b   1.000
_cell.length_c   1.000
_cell.angle_alpha   90.00
_cell.angle_beta   90.00
_cell.angle_gamma   90.00
#
_symmetry.space_group_name_H-M   'P 1'
#
loop_
_entity.id
_entity.type
_entity.pdbx_description
1 polymer ?
#
loop_
_entity_poly.entity_id
_entity_poly.type
_entity_poly.pdbx_seq_one_letter_code
_entity_poly.pdbx_strand_id
1 'polypeptide(L)'
;MRGTAFLCLAAVALVAACSRREPVAEAPAAKTEPECRTVVVFSDHTVRKPKESLPEAWRRFSGVWGNAGWDGYWCHDLYVLAIEEDGTVQLIDTHGPGGRHDGSAFRRVGKITDDNRLTFVADGIRREYWIENDIMHGVRYLSGTEKSVIAMHRKS
;
A
#
# COMPACT_ATOMS: atom_id res chain seq x y z
N MET A 1 -40.16 53.41 -42.03
CA MET A 1 -41.08 52.26 -42.00
C MET A 1 -40.32 51.01 -42.42
N ARG A 2 -40.58 49.87 -41.75
CA ARG A 2 -39.93 48.54 -41.84
C ARG A 2 -38.54 48.49 -41.17
N GLY A 3 -38.24 47.78 -40.08
CA GLY A 3 -38.95 46.74 -39.33
C GLY A 3 -38.36 45.36 -39.61
N THR A 4 -37.46 44.86 -38.74
CA THR A 4 -37.30 43.43 -38.38
C THR A 4 -36.27 43.27 -37.26
N ALA A 5 -36.72 42.74 -36.12
CA ALA A 5 -35.90 42.13 -35.09
C ALA A 5 -35.71 40.64 -35.44
N PHE A 6 -34.55 40.05 -35.14
CA PHE A 6 -34.43 38.61 -34.87
C PHE A 6 -33.24 38.32 -33.94
N LEU A 7 -33.58 37.67 -32.81
CA LEU A 7 -32.70 37.01 -31.85
C LEU A 7 -31.94 35.84 -32.50
N CYS A 8 -30.72 35.55 -32.00
CA CYS A 8 -30.14 34.19 -31.85
C CYS A 8 -28.99 34.30 -30.84
N LEU A 9 -29.22 34.06 -29.54
CA LEU A 9 -29.06 32.80 -28.80
C LEU A 9 -27.66 32.13 -28.87
N ALA A 10 -26.98 32.26 -27.72
CA ALA A 10 -25.92 31.46 -27.08
C ALA A 10 -25.47 30.10 -27.65
N ALA A 11 -24.17 29.81 -27.48
CA ALA A 11 -23.69 28.51 -27.00
C ALA A 11 -22.31 28.65 -26.32
N VAL A 12 -22.28 28.75 -24.99
CA VAL A 12 -21.07 28.54 -24.17
C VAL A 12 -20.94 27.04 -23.97
N ALA A 13 -19.98 26.41 -24.65
CA ALA A 13 -19.67 25.00 -24.48
C ALA A 13 -18.80 24.80 -23.22
N LEU A 14 -19.44 24.46 -22.10
CA LEU A 14 -18.77 23.91 -20.91
C LEU A 14 -18.29 22.49 -21.23
N VAL A 15 -16.98 22.34 -21.46
CA VAL A 15 -16.35 21.01 -21.53
C VAL A 15 -16.26 20.49 -20.09
N ALA A 16 -17.26 19.73 -19.67
CA ALA A 16 -17.22 18.93 -18.47
C ALA A 16 -16.14 17.84 -18.64
N ALA A 17 -14.94 18.10 -18.15
CA ALA A 17 -13.90 17.10 -18.01
C ALA A 17 -14.30 16.13 -16.88
N CYS A 18 -15.20 15.20 -17.20
CA CYS A 18 -15.45 14.03 -16.38
C CYS A 18 -14.18 13.16 -16.43
N SER A 19 -13.27 13.41 -15.49
CA SER A 19 -12.17 12.53 -15.17
C SER A 19 -12.77 11.19 -14.74
N ARG A 20 -12.86 10.24 -15.70
CA ARG A 20 -13.19 8.85 -15.39
C ARG A 20 -12.03 8.32 -14.57
N ARG A 21 -12.18 8.32 -13.24
CA ARG A 21 -11.37 7.49 -12.35
C ARG A 21 -11.57 6.06 -12.83
N GLU A 22 -10.56 5.48 -13.47
CA GLU A 22 -10.57 4.04 -13.74
C GLU A 22 -10.77 3.33 -12.39
N PRO A 23 -11.70 2.35 -12.32
CA PRO A 23 -11.80 1.51 -11.13
C PRO A 23 -10.44 0.84 -10.95
N VAL A 24 -9.78 1.07 -9.82
CA VAL A 24 -8.62 0.25 -9.44
C VAL A 24 -9.14 -1.17 -9.36
N ALA A 25 -8.74 -2.01 -10.32
CA ALA A 25 -9.13 -3.42 -10.35
C ALA A 25 -8.88 -4.02 -8.98
N GLU A 26 -9.95 -4.56 -8.38
CA GLU A 26 -9.92 -5.15 -7.05
C GLU A 26 -8.92 -6.31 -7.06
N ALA A 27 -7.89 -6.22 -6.24
CA ALA A 27 -6.89 -7.27 -6.16
C ALA A 27 -7.56 -8.56 -5.65
N PRO A 28 -7.22 -9.74 -6.20
CA PRO A 28 -7.77 -10.99 -5.71
C PRO A 28 -7.50 -11.14 -4.20
N ALA A 29 -8.49 -11.64 -3.46
CA ALA A 29 -8.39 -11.81 -2.03
C ALA A 29 -7.22 -12.76 -1.70
N ALA A 30 -6.20 -12.23 -1.02
CA ALA A 30 -5.07 -13.03 -0.58
C ALA A 30 -5.51 -14.01 0.52
N LYS A 31 -5.00 -15.24 0.45
CA LYS A 31 -5.25 -16.29 1.44
C LYS A 31 -4.32 -16.11 2.63
N THR A 32 -4.83 -16.27 3.84
CA THR A 32 -4.06 -16.25 5.08
C THR A 32 -3.53 -17.66 5.38
N GLU A 33 -2.25 -17.77 5.66
CA GLU A 33 -1.58 -19.05 5.94
C GLU A 33 -1.12 -19.03 7.41
N PRO A 34 -1.81 -19.75 8.33
CA PRO A 34 -1.54 -19.66 9.77
C PRO A 34 -0.15 -20.17 10.17
N GLU A 35 0.55 -20.92 9.31
CA GLU A 35 1.91 -21.40 9.57
C GLU A 35 3.02 -20.55 8.94
N CYS A 36 2.70 -19.38 8.37
CA CYS A 36 3.71 -18.56 7.71
C CYS A 36 4.73 -17.95 8.69
N ARG A 37 6.00 -18.37 8.59
CA ARG A 37 7.11 -17.89 9.44
C ARG A 37 8.18 -17.18 8.61
N THR A 38 8.65 -16.05 9.11
CA THR A 38 9.79 -15.29 8.57
C THR A 38 11.02 -15.45 9.44
N VAL A 39 12.14 -14.85 9.03
CA VAL A 39 13.34 -14.77 9.89
C VAL A 39 13.11 -13.87 11.10
N VAL A 40 13.72 -14.25 12.23
CA VAL A 40 13.76 -13.42 13.42
C VAL A 40 14.69 -12.24 13.18
N VAL A 41 14.20 -11.02 13.41
CA VAL A 41 15.01 -9.80 13.32
C VAL A 41 15.86 -9.66 14.58
N PHE A 42 17.16 -9.98 14.49
CA PHE A 42 18.09 -9.94 15.63
C PHE A 42 18.67 -8.54 15.93
N SER A 43 18.50 -7.57 15.03
CA SER A 43 18.94 -6.20 15.26
C SER A 43 17.92 -5.44 16.11
N ASP A 44 18.37 -4.47 16.90
CA ASP A 44 17.47 -3.57 17.63
C ASP A 44 16.44 -2.94 16.67
N HIS A 45 15.17 -3.24 16.94
CA HIS A 45 14.03 -2.75 16.18
C HIS A 45 12.93 -2.38 17.17
N THR A 46 12.72 -1.08 17.37
CA THR A 46 11.62 -0.57 18.20
C THR A 46 10.57 0.05 17.30
N VAL A 47 9.34 -0.42 17.42
CA VAL A 47 8.18 0.26 16.83
C VAL A 47 7.89 1.49 17.68
N ARG A 48 8.13 2.67 17.12
CA ARG A 48 7.82 3.95 17.76
C ARG A 48 6.32 4.20 17.69
N LYS A 49 5.71 4.59 18.82
CA LYS A 49 4.33 5.07 18.85
C LYS A 49 4.20 6.26 17.88
N PRO A 50 3.23 6.25 16.93
CA PRO A 50 3.00 7.37 16.03
C PRO A 50 2.62 8.62 16.81
N LYS A 51 3.02 9.79 16.30
CA LYS A 51 2.55 11.08 16.82
C LYS A 51 1.03 11.20 16.64
N GLU A 52 0.37 11.79 17.63
CA GLU A 52 -1.10 11.97 17.60
C GLU A 52 -1.54 12.98 16.54
N SER A 53 -0.64 13.88 16.10
CA SER A 53 -0.86 14.83 15.01
C SER A 53 -0.98 14.19 13.63
N LEU A 54 -0.51 12.95 13.44
CA LEU A 54 -0.59 12.25 12.15
C LEU A 54 -2.04 11.86 11.83
N PRO A 55 -2.43 11.78 10.54
CA PRO A 55 -3.74 11.24 10.16
C PRO A 55 -4.00 9.85 10.76
N GLU A 56 -5.23 9.59 11.21
CA GLU A 56 -5.58 8.30 11.83
C GLU A 56 -5.26 7.11 10.92
N ALA A 57 -5.60 7.22 9.63
CA ALA A 57 -5.30 6.20 8.63
C ALA A 57 -3.80 5.87 8.57
N TRP A 58 -2.93 6.88 8.73
CA TRP A 58 -1.47 6.68 8.74
C TRP A 58 -1.03 6.00 10.03
N ARG A 59 -1.54 6.43 11.18
CA ARG A 59 -1.19 5.82 12.47
C ARG A 59 -1.52 4.33 12.51
N ARG A 60 -2.58 3.89 11.82
CA ARG A 60 -2.96 2.48 11.73
C ARG A 60 -1.87 1.60 11.13
N PHE A 61 -1.00 2.11 10.26
CA PHE A 61 0.12 1.34 9.71
C PHE A 61 1.15 0.90 10.76
N SER A 62 1.32 1.65 11.84
CA SER A 62 2.33 1.36 12.86
C SER A 62 2.12 -0.01 13.50
N GLY A 63 3.20 -0.77 13.69
CA GLY A 63 3.17 -2.12 14.26
C GLY A 63 3.89 -3.14 13.39
N VAL A 64 3.72 -4.40 13.76
CA VAL A 64 4.21 -5.55 13.00
C VAL A 64 3.03 -6.22 12.33
N TRP A 65 3.17 -6.48 11.03
CA TRP A 65 2.16 -7.13 10.20
C TRP A 65 2.75 -8.40 9.62
N GLY A 66 1.96 -9.48 9.57
CA GLY A 66 2.43 -10.73 8.98
C GLY A 66 1.42 -11.86 9.09
N ASN A 67 1.92 -13.07 9.34
CA ASN A 67 1.15 -14.32 9.33
C ASN A 67 0.50 -14.58 7.95
N ALA A 68 1.20 -14.21 6.88
CA ALA A 68 0.77 -14.45 5.52
C ALA A 68 1.98 -14.55 4.58
N GLY A 69 1.73 -15.06 3.38
CA GLY A 69 2.72 -15.13 2.32
C GLY A 69 2.21 -14.49 1.04
N TRP A 70 3.14 -13.97 0.24
CA TRP A 70 2.86 -13.54 -1.13
C TRP A 70 2.26 -14.70 -1.92
N ASP A 71 1.06 -14.50 -2.44
CA ASP A 71 0.20 -15.49 -3.11
C ASP A 71 -0.02 -16.78 -2.28
N GLY A 72 0.19 -16.72 -0.97
CA GLY A 72 0.12 -17.86 -0.05
C GLY A 72 1.39 -18.71 0.07
N TYR A 73 2.50 -18.37 -0.60
CA TYR A 73 3.68 -19.25 -0.63
C TYR A 73 4.94 -18.65 0.02
N TRP A 74 5.19 -17.36 -0.18
CA TRP A 74 6.43 -16.73 0.28
C TRP A 74 6.17 -15.84 1.49
N CYS A 75 6.40 -16.40 2.68
CA CYS A 75 6.08 -15.75 3.94
C CYS A 75 6.75 -14.41 4.08
N HIS A 76 5.98 -13.43 4.56
CA HIS A 76 6.40 -12.05 4.67
C HIS A 76 5.83 -11.43 5.94
N ASP A 77 6.68 -10.69 6.66
CA ASP A 77 6.27 -9.78 7.70
C ASP A 77 6.84 -8.40 7.41
N LEU A 78 6.03 -7.38 7.71
CA LEU A 78 6.36 -5.98 7.58
C LEU A 78 6.35 -5.31 8.95
N TYR A 79 7.51 -4.82 9.37
CA TYR A 79 7.67 -4.04 10.59
C TYR A 79 7.63 -2.56 10.22
N VAL A 80 6.58 -1.86 10.63
CA VAL A 80 6.47 -0.41 10.45
C VAL A 80 7.04 0.27 11.70
N LEU A 81 8.32 0.65 11.63
CA LEU A 81 9.10 1.10 12.79
C LEU A 81 8.78 2.54 13.19
N ALA A 82 8.67 3.45 12.22
CA ALA A 82 8.42 4.86 12.46
C ALA A 82 7.69 5.48 11.28
N ILE A 83 6.80 6.43 11.57
CA ILE A 83 6.07 7.23 10.59
C ILE A 83 6.34 8.69 10.92
N GLU A 84 6.96 9.41 10.01
CA GLU A 84 7.27 10.83 10.14
C GLU A 84 6.12 11.69 9.60
N GLU A 85 6.11 12.98 9.97
CA GLU A 85 5.01 13.92 9.64
C GLU A 85 4.84 14.17 8.15
N ASP A 86 5.90 14.02 7.38
CA ASP A 86 5.87 14.14 5.93
C ASP A 86 5.36 12.87 5.25
N GLY A 87 5.03 11.81 6.00
CA GLY A 87 4.61 10.50 5.49
C GLY A 87 5.77 9.54 5.20
N THR A 88 7.02 9.91 5.50
CA THR A 88 8.16 8.98 5.39
C THR A 88 8.04 7.86 6.43
N VAL A 89 8.28 6.62 6.00
CA VAL A 89 8.14 5.43 6.84
C VAL A 89 9.45 4.65 6.88
N GLN A 90 9.94 4.38 8.08
CA GLN A 90 11.05 3.45 8.30
C GLN A 90 10.49 2.07 8.56
N LEU A 91 10.97 1.06 7.84
CA LEU A 91 10.43 -0.29 7.94
C LEU A 91 11.50 -1.39 7.88
N ILE A 92 11.13 -2.58 8.35
CA ILE A 92 11.87 -3.82 8.10
C ILE A 92 10.97 -4.76 7.30
N ASP A 93 11.50 -5.15 6.15
CA ASP A 93 10.89 -6.04 5.18
C ASP A 93 11.52 -7.43 5.34
N THR A 94 10.78 -8.39 5.87
CA THR A 94 11.29 -9.72 6.19
C THR A 94 10.63 -10.79 5.34
N HIS A 95 11.38 -11.84 5.03
CA HIS A 95 10.87 -12.98 4.27
C HIS A 95 11.33 -14.28 4.91
N GLY A 96 10.44 -15.28 4.89
CA GLY A 96 10.78 -16.65 5.24
C GLY A 96 11.59 -17.34 4.15
N PRO A 97 12.30 -18.43 4.49
CA PRO A 97 12.91 -19.30 3.48
C PRO A 97 11.80 -19.91 2.61
N GLY A 98 11.99 -19.91 1.29
CA GLY A 98 10.97 -20.40 0.36
C GLY A 98 11.22 -19.95 -1.07
N GLY A 99 10.67 -20.68 -2.06
CA GLY A 99 10.77 -20.28 -3.47
C GLY A 99 12.21 -20.15 -4.00
N ARG A 100 13.17 -20.91 -3.44
CA ARG A 100 14.63 -20.85 -3.70
C ARG A 100 15.37 -19.66 -3.07
N HIS A 101 14.75 -18.95 -2.13
CA HIS A 101 15.38 -17.86 -1.39
C HIS A 101 15.64 -18.26 0.07
N ASP A 102 16.79 -17.86 0.58
CA ASP A 102 17.04 -17.86 2.01
C ASP A 102 16.14 -16.84 2.72
N GLY A 103 15.88 -17.10 3.99
CA GLY A 103 15.21 -16.12 4.83
C GLY A 103 16.03 -14.82 4.90
N SER A 104 15.36 -13.67 4.82
CA SER A 104 16.03 -12.37 4.70
C SER A 104 15.29 -11.28 5.45
N ALA A 105 16.02 -10.25 5.88
CA ALA A 105 15.47 -9.05 6.52
C ALA A 105 16.22 -7.82 6.03
N PHE A 106 15.47 -6.84 5.54
CA PHE A 106 16.04 -5.60 5.00
C PHE A 106 15.38 -4.38 5.63
N ARG A 107 16.20 -3.43 6.10
CA ARG A 107 15.70 -2.09 6.39
C ARG A 107 15.37 -1.39 5.07
N ARG A 108 14.17 -0.80 4.99
CA ARG A 108 13.75 0.02 3.85
C ARG A 108 13.18 1.34 4.34
N VAL A 109 13.02 2.25 3.38
CA VAL A 109 12.30 3.50 3.57
C VAL A 109 11.16 3.52 2.55
N GLY A 110 9.96 3.80 3.04
CA GLY A 110 8.77 3.98 2.23
C GLY A 110 8.12 5.33 2.44
N LYS A 111 7.00 5.54 1.76
CA LYS A 111 6.19 6.75 1.83
C LYS A 111 4.72 6.37 1.92
N ILE A 112 4.00 6.95 2.88
CA ILE A 112 2.54 6.98 2.85
C ILE A 112 2.12 8.18 2.01
N THR A 113 1.32 7.91 0.98
CA THR A 113 0.77 8.92 0.06
C THR A 113 -0.62 9.38 0.51
N ASP A 114 -1.12 10.45 -0.10
CA ASP A 114 -2.39 11.09 0.27
C ASP A 114 -3.62 10.18 0.10
N ASP A 115 -3.50 9.12 -0.69
CA ASP A 115 -4.50 8.06 -0.85
C ASP A 115 -4.42 6.97 0.25
N ASN A 116 -3.66 7.22 1.31
CA ASN A 116 -3.44 6.33 2.46
C ASN A 116 -2.79 4.99 2.08
N ARG A 117 -1.92 4.99 1.07
CA ARG A 117 -1.14 3.82 0.66
C ARG A 117 0.32 3.97 1.09
N LEU A 118 0.86 2.95 1.74
CA LEU A 118 2.30 2.85 1.99
C LEU A 118 2.97 2.25 0.75
N THR A 119 3.94 2.97 0.18
CA THR A 119 4.70 2.53 -0.99
C THR A 119 6.19 2.51 -0.72
N PHE A 120 6.91 1.54 -1.30
CA PHE A 120 8.37 1.56 -1.40
C PHE A 120 8.83 0.70 -2.56
N VAL A 121 10.10 0.88 -2.97
CA VAL A 121 10.75 0.03 -3.96
C VAL A 121 11.78 -0.85 -3.26
N ALA A 122 11.70 -2.15 -3.50
CA ALA A 122 12.67 -3.13 -3.03
C ALA A 122 13.04 -4.05 -4.19
N ASP A 123 14.33 -4.21 -4.45
CA ASP A 123 14.85 -5.12 -5.46
C ASP A 123 14.30 -4.82 -6.88
N GLY A 124 14.10 -3.52 -7.16
CA GLY A 124 13.50 -3.03 -8.42
C GLY A 124 11.98 -3.21 -8.51
N ILE A 125 11.33 -3.81 -7.51
CA ILE A 125 9.90 -4.09 -7.47
C ILE A 125 9.20 -3.05 -6.59
N ARG A 126 8.18 -2.40 -7.15
CA ARG A 126 7.30 -1.52 -6.37
C ARG A 126 6.39 -2.37 -5.49
N ARG A 127 6.29 -1.98 -4.23
CA ARG A 127 5.38 -2.57 -3.25
C ARG A 127 4.45 -1.50 -2.73
N GLU A 128 3.20 -1.89 -2.51
CA GLU A 128 2.14 -1.00 -2.06
C GLU A 128 1.27 -1.72 -1.04
N TYR A 129 0.93 -1.05 0.05
CA TYR A 129 0.11 -1.60 1.13
C TYR A 129 -0.99 -0.63 1.52
N TRP A 130 -2.14 -1.17 1.92
CA TRP A 130 -3.27 -0.42 2.47
C TRP A 130 -3.93 -1.24 3.58
N ILE A 131 -4.68 -0.56 4.46
CA ILE A 131 -5.39 -1.21 5.57
C ILE A 131 -6.87 -1.11 5.34
N GLU A 132 -7.54 -2.26 5.40
CA GLU A 132 -8.98 -2.39 5.32
C GLU A 132 -9.43 -3.43 6.36
N ASN A 133 -10.43 -3.11 7.17
CA ASN A 133 -10.96 -4.03 8.20
C ASN A 133 -9.87 -4.65 9.12
N ASP A 134 -8.88 -3.84 9.51
CA ASP A 134 -7.71 -4.25 10.32
C ASP A 134 -6.81 -5.34 9.70
N ILE A 135 -6.92 -5.52 8.38
CA ILE A 135 -6.03 -6.36 7.57
C ILE A 135 -5.17 -5.43 6.73
N MET A 136 -3.85 -5.68 6.73
CA MET A 136 -2.93 -5.00 5.82
C MET A 136 -2.85 -5.80 4.53
N HIS A 137 -3.45 -5.26 3.48
CA HIS A 137 -3.32 -5.77 2.14
C HIS A 137 -2.04 -5.25 1.50
N GLY A 138 -1.44 -6.03 0.61
CA GLY A 138 -0.26 -5.63 -0.13
C GLY A 138 -0.26 -6.15 -1.56
N VAL A 139 0.40 -5.40 -2.43
CA VAL A 139 0.66 -5.78 -3.83
C VAL A 139 2.14 -5.56 -4.14
N ARG A 140 2.76 -6.56 -4.76
CA ARG A 140 4.04 -6.44 -5.46
C ARG A 140 3.76 -6.34 -6.97
N TYR A 141 4.24 -5.27 -7.58
CA TYR A 141 4.14 -5.06 -9.03
C TYR A 141 5.36 -5.69 -9.69
N LEU A 142 5.19 -6.91 -10.22
CA LEU A 142 6.25 -7.66 -10.88
C LEU A 142 6.45 -7.13 -12.31
N SER A 143 6.87 -7.97 -13.26
CA SER A 143 7.10 -7.53 -14.64
C SER A 143 5.77 -7.34 -15.40
N GLY A 144 5.70 -6.30 -16.23
CA GLY A 144 4.52 -6.03 -17.05
C GLY A 144 3.25 -5.82 -16.22
N THR A 145 2.26 -6.70 -16.39
CA THR A 145 0.98 -6.69 -15.68
C THR A 145 0.92 -7.67 -14.50
N GLU A 146 1.98 -8.46 -14.29
CA GLU A 146 2.02 -9.48 -13.26
C GLU A 146 2.08 -8.85 -11.86
N LYS A 147 1.28 -9.38 -10.94
CA LYS A 147 1.19 -8.91 -9.56
C LYS A 147 1.16 -10.11 -8.62
N SER A 148 1.73 -9.91 -7.44
CA SER A 148 1.63 -10.83 -6.32
C SER A 148 0.95 -10.12 -5.16
N VAL A 149 0.03 -10.80 -4.46
CA VAL A 149 -0.83 -10.20 -3.43
C VAL A 149 -0.61 -10.81 -2.05
N ILE A 150 -0.93 -10.06 -1.01
CA ILE A 150 -0.88 -10.53 0.39
C ILE A 150 -1.97 -9.86 1.23
N ALA A 151 -2.40 -10.54 2.28
CA ALA A 151 -3.28 -10.01 3.33
C ALA A 151 -2.71 -10.44 4.68
N MET A 152 -2.19 -9.47 5.43
CA MET A 152 -1.48 -9.67 6.68
C MET A 152 -2.32 -9.22 7.87
N HIS A 153 -2.17 -9.93 8.98
CA HIS A 153 -2.74 -9.54 10.26
C HIS A 153 -1.71 -8.81 11.11
N ARG A 154 -2.20 -7.94 12.00
CA ARG A 154 -1.38 -7.36 13.05
C ARG A 154 -0.87 -8.48 13.97
N LYS A 155 0.45 -8.51 14.22
CA LYS A 155 1.03 -9.37 15.25
C LYS A 155 0.89 -8.69 16.61
N SER A 156 0.51 -9.48 17.61
CA SER A 156 0.42 -9.09 19.02
C SER A 156 1.80 -8.88 19.63
#